data_AF-A0A948ZR14-F1
#
_entry.id   AF-A0A948ZR14-F1
#
_cell.length_a   1.000
_cell.length_b   1.000
_cell.length_c   1.000
_cell.angle_alpha   90.00
_cell.angle_beta   90.00
_cell.angle_gamma   90.00
#
_symmetry.space_group_name_H-M   'P 1'
#
loop_
_entity.id
_entity.type
_entity.pdbx_description
1 polymer ?
#
loop_
_entity_poly.entity_id
_entity_poly.type
_entity_poly.pdbx_seq_one_letter_code
_entity_poly.pdbx_strand_id
1 'polypeptide(L)'
;MKKVIIFLLIIVILGISIYFTTNYFVKPRIIEEQIEGTNFTYCSDPDGNDIYTKGESSYSSSGENGRTGATGDICDYFNKKTTNRVGLVREGICEGQTFKTVLMTCGWGYVCRNATCVKGTEDMSICYDSDGGKDINKKGDIVGYEGLGEDSCWVSVDGTIANGAGSAECEAEFINSGKCYVSEYYCEGDSKKNEIIPCPNGCKNGACIN
;
A
#
# COMPACT_ATOMS: atom_id res chain seq x y z
N MET A 1 -46.05 -36.54 -1.18
CA MET A 1 -44.63 -36.99 -1.20
C MET A 1 -43.80 -36.34 -2.31
N LYS A 2 -44.17 -36.45 -3.61
CA LYS A 2 -43.37 -35.87 -4.72
C LYS A 2 -43.05 -34.36 -4.57
N LYS A 3 -44.02 -33.54 -4.14
CA LYS A 3 -43.80 -32.10 -3.89
C LYS A 3 -42.82 -31.82 -2.73
N VAL A 4 -42.81 -32.66 -1.69
CA VAL A 4 -41.90 -32.52 -0.53
C VAL A 4 -40.46 -32.87 -0.93
N ILE A 5 -40.28 -33.91 -1.74
CA ILE A 5 -38.95 -34.30 -2.27
C ILE A 5 -38.38 -33.20 -3.16
N ILE A 6 -39.19 -32.62 -4.05
CA ILE A 6 -38.77 -31.50 -4.91
C ILE A 6 -38.36 -30.29 -4.06
N PHE A 7 -39.14 -29.95 -3.04
CA PHE A 7 -38.82 -28.84 -2.15
C PHE A 7 -37.50 -29.04 -1.38
N LEU A 8 -37.27 -30.26 -0.86
CA LEU A 8 -36.00 -30.60 -0.20
C LEU A 8 -34.81 -30.52 -1.16
N LEU A 9 -34.95 -30.98 -2.40
CA LEU A 9 -33.91 -30.85 -3.43
C LEU A 9 -33.56 -29.38 -3.72
N ILE A 10 -34.56 -28.50 -3.79
CA ILE A 10 -34.34 -27.06 -3.98
C ILE A 10 -33.53 -26.48 -2.82
N ILE A 11 -33.87 -26.81 -1.57
CA ILE A 11 -33.13 -26.35 -0.39
C ILE A 11 -31.69 -26.83 -0.42
N VAL A 12 -31.45 -28.11 -0.77
CA VAL A 12 -30.09 -28.65 -0.87
C VAL A 12 -29.28 -27.94 -1.94
N ILE A 13 -29.85 -27.72 -3.14
CA ILE A 13 -29.18 -27.01 -4.23
C ILE A 13 -28.86 -25.55 -3.84
N LEU A 14 -29.79 -24.87 -3.16
CA LEU A 14 -29.58 -23.52 -2.66
C LEU A 14 -28.49 -23.49 -1.58
N GLY A 15 -28.51 -24.43 -0.64
CA GLY A 15 -27.48 -24.55 0.41
C GLY A 15 -26.09 -24.79 -0.17
N ILE A 16 -25.98 -25.67 -1.16
CA ILE A 16 -24.72 -25.94 -1.88
C ILE A 16 -24.26 -24.68 -2.63
N SER A 17 -25.18 -24.02 -3.35
CA SER A 17 -24.86 -22.79 -4.08
C SER A 17 -24.36 -21.69 -3.15
N ILE A 18 -25.05 -21.45 -2.03
CA ILE A 18 -24.65 -20.48 -1.01
C ILE A 18 -23.30 -20.87 -0.40
N TYR A 19 -23.08 -22.14 -0.08
CA TYR A 19 -21.81 -22.60 0.48
C TYR A 19 -20.64 -22.33 -0.49
N PHE A 20 -20.81 -22.61 -1.78
CA PHE A 20 -19.77 -22.37 -2.78
C PHE A 20 -19.54 -20.88 -3.02
N THR A 21 -20.59 -20.07 -3.16
CA THR A 21 -20.43 -18.62 -3.33
C THR A 21 -19.77 -18.00 -2.11
N THR A 22 -20.20 -18.36 -0.90
CA THR A 22 -19.61 -17.83 0.34
C THR A 22 -18.15 -18.22 0.45
N ASN A 23 -17.78 -19.49 0.24
CA ASN A 23 -16.37 -19.90 0.26
C ASN A 23 -15.54 -19.21 -0.81
N TYR A 24 -16.11 -18.99 -1.99
CA TYR A 24 -15.43 -18.34 -3.10
C TYR A 24 -15.07 -16.88 -2.79
N PHE A 25 -15.92 -16.16 -2.06
CA PHE A 25 -15.69 -14.75 -1.72
C PHE A 25 -15.00 -14.55 -0.37
N VAL A 26 -15.15 -15.47 0.58
CA VAL A 26 -14.54 -15.36 1.92
C VAL A 26 -13.02 -15.53 1.88
N LYS A 27 -12.52 -16.37 0.96
CA LYS A 27 -11.08 -16.65 0.88
C LYS A 27 -10.36 -15.70 -0.06
N PRO A 28 -9.10 -15.33 0.24
CA PRO A 28 -8.23 -14.71 -0.73
C PRO A 28 -8.11 -15.51 -2.02
N ARG A 29 -8.00 -14.82 -3.15
CA ARG A 29 -7.83 -15.44 -4.47
C ARG A 29 -6.90 -14.62 -5.33
N ILE A 30 -6.08 -15.31 -6.11
CA ILE A 30 -5.24 -14.70 -7.14
C ILE A 30 -6.14 -14.27 -8.31
N ILE A 31 -6.01 -13.02 -8.72
CA ILE A 31 -6.73 -12.40 -9.84
C ILE A 31 -5.80 -12.23 -11.04
N GLU A 32 -4.52 -12.01 -10.77
CA GLU A 32 -3.47 -11.82 -11.78
C GLU A 32 -2.15 -12.35 -11.25
N GLU A 33 -1.37 -12.95 -12.14
CA GLU A 33 -0.01 -13.42 -11.89
C GLU A 33 0.88 -12.94 -13.04
N GLN A 34 2.03 -12.38 -12.70
CA GLN A 34 3.04 -11.95 -13.66
C GLN A 34 4.40 -12.53 -13.26
N ILE A 35 5.03 -13.28 -14.16
CA ILE A 35 6.38 -13.78 -13.96
C ILE A 35 7.37 -12.67 -14.35
N GLU A 36 8.12 -12.15 -13.39
CA GLU A 36 9.11 -11.10 -13.62
C GLU A 36 10.45 -11.67 -14.12
N GLY A 37 10.74 -12.92 -13.73
CA GLY A 37 11.90 -13.65 -14.21
C GLY A 37 12.01 -15.07 -13.66
N THR A 38 12.90 -15.84 -14.27
CA THR A 38 13.22 -17.22 -13.90
C THR A 38 14.73 -17.40 -13.81
N ASN A 39 15.17 -18.50 -13.18
CA ASN A 39 16.59 -18.85 -12.99
C ASN A 39 17.37 -17.79 -12.19
N PHE A 40 16.73 -17.18 -11.20
CA PHE A 40 17.44 -16.34 -10.25
C PHE A 40 18.41 -17.17 -9.41
N THR A 41 19.61 -16.65 -9.18
CA THR A 41 20.59 -17.26 -8.27
C THR A 41 20.13 -17.19 -6.82
N TYR A 42 19.31 -16.20 -6.50
CA TYR A 42 18.69 -16.01 -5.19
C TYR A 42 17.28 -15.47 -5.37
N CYS A 43 16.33 -16.05 -4.66
CA CYS A 43 14.96 -15.54 -4.52
C CYS A 43 14.56 -15.86 -3.08
N SER A 44 14.17 -14.84 -2.32
CA SER A 44 13.71 -14.97 -0.94
C SER A 44 12.43 -14.20 -0.74
N ASP A 45 11.52 -14.85 -0.05
CA ASP A 45 10.18 -14.39 0.26
C ASP A 45 9.88 -14.92 1.68
N PRO A 46 10.21 -14.13 2.71
CA PRO A 46 10.26 -14.62 4.09
C PRO A 46 8.90 -15.05 4.67
N ASP A 47 7.82 -14.44 4.20
CA ASP A 47 6.43 -14.67 4.63
C ASP A 47 5.60 -15.43 3.59
N GLY A 48 6.08 -15.53 2.36
CA GLY A 48 5.62 -16.50 1.37
C GLY A 48 4.41 -16.02 0.57
N ASN A 49 3.22 -16.37 1.04
CA ASN A 49 1.98 -15.93 0.39
C ASN A 49 1.02 -15.44 1.47
N ASP A 50 1.59 -14.71 2.44
CA ASP A 50 0.90 -14.26 3.64
C ASP A 50 0.55 -12.78 3.50
N ILE A 51 -0.51 -12.53 2.75
CA ILE A 51 -1.11 -11.20 2.61
C ILE A 51 -1.58 -10.55 3.93
N TYR A 52 -1.50 -11.22 5.09
CA TYR A 52 -1.88 -10.64 6.39
C TYR A 52 -0.68 -10.09 7.16
N THR A 53 0.53 -10.42 6.74
CA THR A 53 1.79 -9.87 7.24
C THR A 53 2.37 -8.97 6.16
N LYS A 54 3.13 -7.94 6.54
CA LYS A 54 3.80 -7.08 5.56
C LYS A 54 5.11 -7.75 5.15
N GLY A 55 5.19 -8.18 3.90
CA GLY A 55 6.34 -8.84 3.31
C GLY A 55 7.20 -7.96 2.43
N GLU A 56 8.43 -8.41 2.22
CA GLU A 56 9.28 -7.96 1.13
C GLU A 56 10.01 -9.15 0.53
N SER A 57 9.78 -9.35 -0.76
CA SER A 57 10.43 -10.39 -1.53
C SER A 57 11.57 -9.82 -2.35
N SER A 58 12.70 -10.52 -2.36
CA SER A 58 13.95 -10.08 -2.98
C SER A 58 14.50 -11.15 -3.92
N TYR A 59 15.09 -10.71 -5.03
CA TYR A 59 15.65 -11.60 -6.03
C TYR A 59 16.95 -11.04 -6.60
N SER A 60 17.86 -11.94 -7.00
CA SER A 60 19.05 -11.58 -7.78
C SER A 60 19.45 -12.67 -8.77
N SER A 61 19.97 -12.26 -9.93
CA SER A 61 20.61 -13.13 -10.92
C SER A 61 22.05 -12.71 -11.19
N SER A 62 22.93 -13.68 -11.40
CA SER A 62 24.33 -13.47 -11.79
C SER A 62 24.50 -13.44 -13.31
N GLY A 63 25.44 -12.62 -13.80
CA GLY A 63 25.86 -12.59 -15.21
C GLY A 63 25.93 -11.18 -15.79
N GLU A 64 26.28 -11.07 -17.06
CA GLU A 64 26.42 -9.79 -17.79
C GLU A 64 25.10 -9.00 -17.84
N ASN A 65 23.95 -9.69 -17.70
CA ASN A 65 22.61 -9.12 -17.59
C ASN A 65 21.97 -9.37 -16.21
N GLY A 66 22.79 -9.44 -15.15
CA GLY A 66 22.33 -9.66 -13.79
C GLY A 66 21.27 -8.63 -13.38
N ARG A 67 20.21 -9.11 -12.74
CA ARG A 67 19.12 -8.28 -12.22
C ARG A 67 19.07 -8.48 -10.73
N THR A 68 18.95 -7.39 -9.98
CA THR A 68 18.63 -7.45 -8.55
C THR A 68 17.42 -6.56 -8.31
N GLY A 69 16.49 -7.02 -7.49
CA GLY A 69 15.31 -6.26 -7.14
C GLY A 69 14.72 -6.74 -5.83
N ALA A 70 13.89 -5.88 -5.25
CA ALA A 70 13.03 -6.22 -4.13
C ALA A 70 11.67 -5.57 -4.38
N THR A 71 10.62 -6.26 -3.96
CA THR A 71 9.23 -5.80 -4.05
C THR A 71 8.58 -6.07 -2.70
N GLY A 72 8.26 -5.00 -1.99
CA GLY A 72 7.38 -5.08 -0.83
C GLY A 72 5.93 -5.27 -1.26
N ASP A 73 5.12 -5.79 -0.36
CA ASP A 73 3.69 -5.85 -0.57
C ASP A 73 3.12 -4.44 -0.76
N ILE A 74 2.06 -4.34 -1.56
CA ILE A 74 1.40 -3.06 -1.80
C ILE A 74 -0.10 -3.24 -1.99
N CYS A 75 -0.86 -2.30 -1.42
CA CYS A 75 -2.28 -2.20 -1.70
C CYS A 75 -2.51 -1.63 -3.09
N ASP A 76 -3.12 -2.42 -3.98
CA ASP A 76 -3.44 -1.99 -5.34
C ASP A 76 -4.85 -1.36 -5.39
N TYR A 77 -4.94 -0.11 -4.94
CA TYR A 77 -6.20 0.65 -4.90
C TYR A 77 -6.74 1.04 -6.28
N PHE A 78 -5.95 0.89 -7.34
CA PHE A 78 -6.25 1.44 -8.68
C PHE A 78 -6.45 0.37 -9.74
N ASN A 79 -6.55 -0.90 -9.35
CA ASN A 79 -6.63 -1.96 -10.34
C ASN A 79 -7.93 -1.88 -11.15
N LYS A 80 -7.80 -1.51 -12.42
CA LYS A 80 -8.91 -1.38 -13.38
C LYS A 80 -9.72 -2.65 -13.61
N LYS A 81 -9.23 -3.83 -13.21
CA LYS A 81 -9.94 -5.11 -13.38
C LYS A 81 -10.98 -5.38 -12.29
N THR A 82 -11.05 -4.56 -11.24
CA THR A 82 -12.02 -4.74 -10.15
C THR A 82 -12.70 -3.43 -9.76
N THR A 83 -13.95 -3.54 -9.31
CA THR A 83 -14.67 -2.46 -8.64
C THR A 83 -14.38 -2.41 -7.14
N ASN A 84 -13.89 -3.51 -6.56
CA ASN A 84 -13.56 -3.63 -5.14
C ASN A 84 -12.13 -3.15 -4.89
N ARG A 85 -11.97 -1.83 -4.89
CA ARG A 85 -10.66 -1.15 -4.85
C ARG A 85 -9.93 -1.25 -3.52
N VAL A 86 -10.64 -1.51 -2.42
CA VAL A 86 -10.04 -1.48 -1.09
C VAL A 86 -9.59 -2.84 -0.58
N GLY A 87 -9.69 -3.91 -1.36
CA GLY A 87 -9.41 -5.28 -0.93
C GLY A 87 -8.41 -6.01 -1.80
N LEU A 88 -7.47 -5.30 -2.43
CA LEU A 88 -6.43 -5.90 -3.26
C LEU A 88 -5.04 -5.71 -2.67
N VAL A 89 -4.31 -6.81 -2.55
CA VAL A 89 -2.87 -6.83 -2.23
C VAL A 89 -2.13 -7.32 -3.45
N ARG A 90 -1.03 -6.66 -3.78
CA ARG A 90 -0.02 -7.14 -4.69
C ARG A 90 1.19 -7.57 -3.89
N GLU A 91 1.58 -8.82 -4.06
CA GLU A 91 2.64 -9.50 -3.30
C GLU A 91 3.67 -10.06 -4.27
N GLY A 92 4.94 -9.95 -3.91
CA GLY A 92 6.03 -10.61 -4.61
C GLY A 92 6.22 -12.00 -4.03
N ILE A 93 6.21 -13.04 -4.87
CA ILE A 93 6.34 -14.43 -4.44
C ILE A 93 7.58 -15.06 -5.06
N CYS A 94 8.34 -15.79 -4.24
CA CYS A 94 9.44 -16.64 -4.70
C CYS A 94 9.05 -18.12 -4.72
N GLU A 95 8.95 -18.70 -5.92
CA GLU A 95 8.78 -20.15 -6.11
C GLU A 95 10.07 -20.76 -6.67
N GLY A 96 10.95 -21.20 -5.77
CA GLY A 96 12.28 -21.70 -6.15
C GLY A 96 13.17 -20.59 -6.72
N GLN A 97 13.49 -20.66 -8.01
CA GLN A 97 14.30 -19.65 -8.70
C GLN A 97 13.45 -18.73 -9.60
N THR A 98 12.14 -18.72 -9.40
CA THR A 98 11.20 -17.87 -10.13
C THR A 98 10.68 -16.80 -9.21
N PHE A 99 10.79 -15.54 -9.63
CA PHE A 99 10.14 -14.42 -8.96
C PHE A 99 8.91 -14.01 -9.77
N LYS A 100 7.76 -13.92 -9.09
CA LYS A 100 6.50 -13.50 -9.69
C LYS A 100 5.80 -12.50 -8.80
N THR A 101 5.02 -11.62 -9.42
CA THR A 101 4.14 -10.70 -8.74
C THR A 101 2.71 -11.22 -8.88
N VAL A 102 2.03 -11.45 -7.76
CA VAL A 102 0.61 -11.83 -7.75
C VAL A 102 -0.25 -10.67 -7.26
N LEU A 103 -1.46 -10.56 -7.82
CA LEU A 103 -2.50 -9.69 -7.31
C LEU A 103 -3.60 -10.54 -6.70
N MET A 104 -3.92 -10.31 -5.44
CA MET A 104 -4.85 -11.11 -4.67
C MET A 104 -5.96 -10.27 -4.05
N THR A 105 -7.15 -10.85 -3.91
CA THR A 105 -8.17 -10.26 -3.02
C THR A 105 -7.87 -10.58 -1.57
N CYS A 106 -8.19 -9.69 -0.64
CA CYS A 106 -8.17 -9.99 0.80
C CYS A 106 -9.28 -10.94 1.28
N GLY A 107 -10.30 -11.19 0.44
CA GLY A 107 -11.48 -11.95 0.84
C GLY A 107 -12.51 -11.08 1.58
N TRP A 108 -13.70 -11.63 1.79
CA TRP A 108 -14.82 -10.90 2.36
C TRP A 108 -14.59 -10.58 3.85
N GLY A 109 -14.79 -9.31 4.21
CA GLY A 109 -14.60 -8.81 5.57
C GLY A 109 -13.17 -8.33 5.83
N TYR A 110 -12.35 -8.25 4.79
CA TYR A 110 -10.99 -7.74 4.84
C TYR A 110 -10.75 -6.71 3.74
N VAL A 111 -9.85 -5.76 4.04
CA VAL A 111 -9.41 -4.68 3.17
C VAL A 111 -7.90 -4.57 3.24
N CYS A 112 -7.25 -4.13 2.16
CA CYS A 112 -5.81 -3.89 2.17
C CYS A 112 -5.52 -2.54 2.82
N ARG A 113 -4.67 -2.50 3.85
CA ARG A 113 -4.13 -1.28 4.47
C ARG A 113 -2.65 -1.48 4.79
N ASN A 114 -1.83 -0.46 4.50
CA ASN A 114 -0.38 -0.52 4.70
C ASN A 114 0.23 -1.85 4.23
N ALA A 115 -0.08 -2.23 2.99
CA ALA A 115 0.39 -3.45 2.36
C ALA A 115 -0.08 -4.79 2.96
N THR A 116 -1.08 -4.79 3.84
CA THR A 116 -1.59 -6.02 4.48
C THR A 116 -3.12 -6.09 4.45
N CYS A 117 -3.68 -7.29 4.45
CA CYS A 117 -5.10 -7.52 4.61
C CYS A 117 -5.51 -7.43 6.08
N VAL A 118 -6.34 -6.45 6.42
CA VAL A 118 -6.87 -6.22 7.76
C VAL A 118 -8.38 -6.33 7.75
N LYS A 119 -8.98 -6.69 8.89
CA LYS A 119 -10.43 -6.80 9.02
C LYS A 119 -11.08 -5.43 8.76
N GLY A 120 -12.05 -5.37 7.86
CA GLY A 120 -12.71 -4.13 7.47
C GLY A 120 -13.82 -4.33 6.43
N THR A 121 -14.45 -3.23 6.04
CA THR A 121 -15.50 -3.20 5.01
C THR A 121 -15.11 -2.27 3.87
N GLU A 122 -15.81 -2.38 2.75
CA GLU A 122 -15.52 -1.55 1.57
C GLU A 122 -15.70 -0.04 1.80
N ASP A 123 -16.52 0.32 2.81
CA ASP A 123 -16.77 1.70 3.23
C ASP A 123 -15.66 2.28 4.12
N MET A 124 -14.67 1.48 4.54
CA MET A 124 -13.56 1.97 5.34
C MET A 124 -12.72 2.93 4.50
N SER A 125 -12.42 4.12 5.04
CA SER A 125 -11.58 5.10 4.34
C SER A 125 -10.24 4.47 3.97
N ILE A 126 -9.79 4.74 2.74
CA ILE A 126 -8.49 4.29 2.23
C ILE A 126 -7.39 5.13 2.82
N CYS A 127 -7.68 6.42 3.01
CA CYS A 127 -6.65 7.34 3.43
C CYS A 127 -6.34 7.15 4.91
N TYR A 128 -5.08 6.87 5.19
CA TYR A 128 -4.54 6.77 6.54
C TYR A 128 -3.35 7.70 6.64
N ASP A 129 -3.34 8.46 7.71
CA ASP A 129 -2.35 9.47 8.04
C ASP A 129 -1.88 9.18 9.48
N SER A 130 -0.58 8.97 9.65
CA SER A 130 -0.01 8.50 10.91
C SER A 130 0.16 9.57 11.98
N ASP A 131 0.15 10.86 11.60
CA ASP A 131 0.19 11.99 12.54
C ASP A 131 -1.21 12.55 12.82
N GLY A 132 -2.18 12.22 11.97
CA GLY A 132 -3.59 12.56 12.19
C GLY A 132 -4.02 13.85 11.50
N GLY A 133 -3.29 14.29 10.49
CA GLY A 133 -3.73 15.33 9.56
C GLY A 133 -2.58 16.19 9.07
N LYS A 134 -2.48 17.40 9.64
CA LYS A 134 -1.44 18.38 9.28
C LYS A 134 -0.60 18.71 10.51
N ASP A 135 -0.15 17.70 11.25
CA ASP A 135 0.71 17.91 12.42
C ASP A 135 2.18 18.03 12.03
N ILE A 136 2.56 19.24 11.62
CA ILE A 136 3.92 19.60 11.22
C ILE A 136 5.01 19.31 12.26
N ASN A 137 4.67 19.01 13.52
CA ASN A 137 5.63 18.72 14.59
C ASN A 137 5.93 17.23 14.74
N LYS A 138 5.24 16.38 13.99
CA LYS A 138 5.37 14.93 14.05
C LYS A 138 5.46 14.41 12.63
N LYS A 139 6.51 13.66 12.34
CA LYS A 139 6.65 13.01 11.04
C LYS A 139 5.45 12.09 10.75
N GLY A 140 4.79 12.34 9.64
CA GLY A 140 3.72 11.55 9.07
C GLY A 140 4.14 10.62 7.94
N ASP A 141 3.57 9.43 7.94
CA ASP A 141 3.41 8.58 6.76
C ASP A 141 1.94 8.59 6.34
N ILE A 142 1.69 8.70 5.03
CA ILE A 142 0.36 8.65 4.44
C ILE A 142 0.19 7.51 3.44
N VAL A 143 -1.00 6.93 3.43
CA VAL A 143 -1.49 5.99 2.41
C VAL A 143 -2.79 6.56 1.86
N GLY A 144 -2.98 6.69 0.53
CA GLY A 144 -4.25 7.18 -0.05
C GLY A 144 -4.45 6.87 -1.55
N TYR A 145 -5.50 7.41 -2.17
CA TYR A 145 -5.81 7.29 -3.62
C TYR A 145 -4.75 7.89 -4.58
N GLU A 146 -3.58 8.29 -4.09
CA GLU A 146 -2.44 8.69 -4.94
C GLU A 146 -1.13 8.01 -4.49
N GLY A 147 -1.25 6.87 -3.81
CA GLY A 147 -0.13 6.05 -3.33
C GLY A 147 0.33 6.43 -1.92
N LEU A 148 1.60 6.14 -1.65
CA LEU A 148 2.26 6.49 -0.39
C LEU A 148 2.77 7.93 -0.42
N GLY A 149 3.00 8.50 0.75
CA GLY A 149 3.69 9.76 0.97
C GLY A 149 4.29 9.77 2.36
N GLU A 150 5.29 10.61 2.54
CA GLU A 150 6.01 10.75 3.81
C GLU A 150 6.37 12.22 3.96
N ASP A 151 6.16 12.76 5.16
CA ASP A 151 6.56 14.13 5.45
C ASP A 151 8.07 14.27 5.33
N SER A 152 8.49 15.37 4.74
CA SER A 152 9.90 15.62 4.48
C SER A 152 10.21 17.10 4.64
N CYS A 153 11.45 17.40 5.01
CA CYS A 153 11.86 18.80 5.04
C CYS A 153 11.95 19.32 3.61
N TRP A 154 11.58 20.58 3.42
CA TRP A 154 11.60 21.25 2.14
C TRP A 154 12.39 22.54 2.27
N VAL A 155 13.45 22.69 1.46
CA VAL A 155 14.27 23.89 1.44
C VAL A 155 13.96 24.69 0.17
N SER A 156 13.60 25.96 0.35
CA SER A 156 13.35 26.86 -0.77
C SER A 156 14.63 27.55 -1.21
N VAL A 157 14.85 27.69 -2.52
CA VAL A 157 16.00 28.43 -3.04
C VAL A 157 15.76 29.94 -3.04
N ASP A 158 14.52 30.37 -3.24
CA ASP A 158 14.14 31.79 -3.42
C ASP A 158 13.17 32.34 -2.37
N GLY A 159 12.79 31.52 -1.38
CA GLY A 159 11.79 31.87 -0.37
C GLY A 159 10.34 31.65 -0.80
N THR A 160 10.12 30.99 -1.95
CA THR A 160 8.80 30.55 -2.41
C THR A 160 8.62 29.05 -2.26
N ILE A 161 7.37 28.59 -2.19
CA ILE A 161 7.03 27.16 -2.12
C ILE A 161 7.19 26.43 -3.46
N ALA A 162 7.30 27.17 -4.58
CA ALA A 162 7.37 26.58 -5.92
C ALA A 162 8.78 26.10 -6.29
N ASN A 163 9.81 26.75 -5.74
CA ASN A 163 11.21 26.49 -6.09
C ASN A 163 11.95 25.97 -4.84
N GLY A 164 12.03 24.66 -4.72
CA GLY A 164 12.73 23.99 -3.62
C GLY A 164 12.94 22.52 -3.88
N ALA A 165 13.47 21.83 -2.87
CA ALA A 165 13.69 20.39 -2.92
C ALA A 165 13.55 19.77 -1.53
N GLY A 166 13.27 18.47 -1.51
CA GLY A 166 13.30 17.66 -0.29
C GLY A 166 14.71 17.62 0.32
N SER A 167 14.78 17.68 1.64
CA SER A 167 16.00 17.54 2.44
C SER A 167 15.73 16.68 3.68
N ALA A 168 16.78 16.13 4.27
CA ALA A 168 16.67 15.43 5.57
C ALA A 168 16.51 16.43 6.73
N GLU A 169 17.15 17.59 6.65
CA GLU A 169 17.05 18.68 7.61
C GLU A 169 17.34 20.03 6.96
N CYS A 170 16.94 21.12 7.61
CA CYS A 170 17.28 22.47 7.17
C CYS A 170 18.61 22.93 7.77
N GLU A 171 19.51 23.43 6.92
CA GLU A 171 20.74 24.08 7.39
C GLU A 171 20.46 25.48 7.97
N ALA A 172 21.36 25.96 8.83
CA ALA A 172 21.21 27.23 9.53
C ALA A 172 20.99 28.44 8.58
N GLU A 173 21.57 28.42 7.38
CA GLU A 173 21.34 29.45 6.37
C GLU A 173 19.86 29.54 5.94
N PHE A 174 19.23 28.40 5.69
CA PHE A 174 17.81 28.33 5.30
C PHE A 174 16.88 28.68 6.46
N ILE A 175 17.25 28.31 7.69
CA ILE A 175 16.50 28.69 8.90
C ILE A 175 16.54 30.21 9.08
N ASN A 176 17.73 30.81 9.09
CA ASN A 176 17.93 32.25 9.31
C ASN A 176 17.33 33.12 8.20
N SER A 177 17.16 32.58 6.99
CA SER A 177 16.55 33.27 5.86
C SER A 177 15.06 32.99 5.70
N GLY A 178 14.44 32.20 6.59
CA GLY A 178 13.02 31.86 6.53
C GLY A 178 12.65 30.96 5.34
N LYS A 179 13.62 30.21 4.82
CA LYS A 179 13.50 29.34 3.63
C LYS A 179 13.36 27.85 3.99
N CYS A 180 13.07 27.56 5.25
CA CYS A 180 12.86 26.21 5.76
C CYS A 180 11.36 25.91 5.92
N TYR A 181 10.94 24.77 5.39
CA TYR A 181 9.56 24.30 5.36
C TYR A 181 9.51 22.79 5.64
N VAL A 182 8.30 22.28 5.86
CA VAL A 182 7.96 20.86 5.77
C VAL A 182 7.01 20.66 4.58
N SER A 183 7.23 19.62 3.78
CA SER A 183 6.23 19.10 2.86
C SER A 183 5.35 18.12 3.61
N GLU A 184 4.23 18.64 4.11
CA GLU A 184 3.24 17.91 4.89
C GLU A 184 2.29 17.15 3.96
N TYR A 185 2.19 15.85 4.13
CA TYR A 185 1.17 15.03 3.49
C TYR A 185 -0.01 14.79 4.41
N TYR A 186 -1.22 14.84 3.87
CA TYR A 186 -2.43 14.68 4.66
C TYR A 186 -3.59 14.07 3.87
N CYS A 187 -4.56 13.51 4.59
CA CYS A 187 -5.76 12.93 4.01
C CYS A 187 -6.85 13.99 3.76
N GLU A 188 -7.29 14.09 2.50
CA GLU A 188 -8.51 14.83 2.12
C GLU A 188 -9.53 13.83 1.55
N GLY A 189 -10.42 13.36 2.43
CA GLY A 189 -11.25 12.18 2.15
C GLY A 189 -10.35 10.95 1.99
N ASP A 190 -10.48 10.24 0.87
CA ASP A 190 -9.61 9.10 0.54
C ASP A 190 -8.37 9.50 -0.27
N SER A 191 -8.23 10.77 -0.64
CA SER A 191 -7.12 11.26 -1.46
C SER A 191 -5.95 11.69 -0.59
N LYS A 192 -4.74 11.31 -1.01
CA LYS A 192 -3.51 11.90 -0.51
C LYS A 192 -3.39 13.33 -1.04
N LYS A 193 -3.07 14.29 -0.19
CA LYS A 193 -2.72 15.67 -0.55
C LYS A 193 -1.39 16.04 0.09
N ASN A 194 -0.79 17.12 -0.39
CA ASN A 194 0.39 17.69 0.23
C ASN A 194 0.29 19.22 0.30
N GLU A 195 0.99 19.81 1.28
CA GLU A 195 1.13 21.24 1.47
C GLU A 195 2.54 21.58 1.96
N ILE A 196 3.12 22.68 1.48
CA ILE A 196 4.43 23.16 1.95
C ILE A 196 4.19 24.20 3.05
N ILE A 197 4.57 23.87 4.29
CA ILE A 197 4.27 24.67 5.48
C ILE A 197 5.58 25.20 6.10
N PRO A 198 5.70 26.49 6.48
CA PRO A 198 6.94 27.03 7.06
C PRO A 198 7.33 26.39 8.39
N CYS A 199 8.63 26.13 8.58
CA CYS A 199 9.24 25.70 9.85
C CYS A 199 10.27 26.76 10.32
N PRO A 200 9.85 27.80 11.08
CA PRO A 200 10.72 28.93 11.42
C PRO A 200 11.98 28.55 12.22
N ASN A 201 11.89 27.51 13.04
CA ASN A 201 13.00 27.04 13.89
C ASN A 201 13.78 25.87 13.25
N GLY A 202 13.46 25.52 12.00
CA GLY A 202 14.07 24.40 11.28
C GLY A 202 13.15 23.19 11.16
N CYS A 203 13.51 22.31 10.24
CA CYS A 203 12.88 21.01 10.03
C CYS A 203 13.96 19.93 10.12
N LYS A 204 13.61 18.77 10.68
CA LYS A 204 14.45 17.58 10.71
C LYS A 204 13.60 16.33 10.62
N ASN A 205 13.99 15.42 9.74
CA ASN A 205 13.33 14.13 9.51
C ASN A 205 11.82 14.27 9.24
N GLY A 206 11.42 15.28 8.46
CA GLY A 206 10.01 15.48 8.10
C GLY A 206 9.15 16.13 9.18
N ALA A 207 9.74 16.72 10.22
CA ALA A 207 8.99 17.48 11.23
C ALA A 207 9.68 18.82 11.51
N CYS A 208 8.89 19.87 11.73
CA CYS A 208 9.38 21.13 12.28
C CYS A 208 9.94 20.91 13.70
N ILE A 209 11.07 21.55 13.97
CA ILE A 209 11.70 21.61 15.28
C ILE A 209 11.09 22.80 16.02
N ASN A 210 10.84 22.68 17.32
CA ASN A 210 10.41 23.78 18.18
C ASN A 210 11.58 24.44 18.90
#